data_AF-A0A1G9IHU9-F1
#
_entry.id   AF-A0A1G9IHU9-F1
#
_cell.length_a   1.000
_cell.length_b   1.000
_cell.length_c   1.000
_cell.angle_alpha   90.00
_cell.angle_beta   90.00
_cell.angle_gamma   90.00
#
_symmetry.space_group_name_H-M   'P 1'
#
loop_
_entity.id
_entity.type
_entity.pdbx_description
1 polymer ?
#
loop_
_entity_poly.entity_id
_entity_poly.type
_entity_poly.pdbx_seq_one_letter_code
_entity_poly.pdbx_strand_id
1 'polypeptide(L)'
;MLFGKLPDDIFRPLAGPNRHLFEKVLKRLHTLFFDDDNPDSDAPRREIVQHEIYQVLAIEETLALKDEEAEAVYDTIPLAADYIYRRLVNTGWLEPEEDGYHTNVVPNPNARLLLEALLGIEAHEKKNYGRTVISILAHIESAINNPKERGIVFLDAVSQTREFSNHLRGILYSLKEVQDLLAKINDPKKVLASFFEEFVENILIADYKTLNSADNPFRFRGRIISLLQQAEHIDSIFHPLVEAYASHFSIGEDDAAARLRRDMDYISRVFRSVDRRLEKIDSFCSRLQNRMEETVRFIDRTMPGISNRLVDLLSSLGPVLQDDGDLPDIPGPLLSNQTKVLSPFSLYSPRGRKEKPAAQVLRPKSVNPEVKLRKELIRRFMKKRAFEPHRVVMYLDRQMGARTVMSASEFEILTVDDLISFLLIRHLPKMYGRGQFKAKAYSVRRKKDLVQTDWISCPNFIVERRKNA
;
A
#
# COMPACT_ATOMS: atom_id res chain seq x y z
N MET A 1 5.27 -15.63 -28.84
CA MET A 1 6.36 -15.72 -27.84
C MET A 1 7.02 -14.36 -27.70
N LEU A 2 7.52 -13.99 -26.51
CA LEU A 2 8.17 -12.68 -26.27
C LEU A 2 9.40 -12.49 -27.18
N PHE A 3 10.25 -13.52 -27.28
CA PHE A 3 11.43 -13.59 -28.16
C PHE A 3 11.10 -13.81 -29.65
N GLY A 4 9.86 -13.61 -30.07
CA GLY A 4 9.50 -13.53 -31.49
C GLY A 4 9.28 -12.11 -31.99
N LYS A 5 9.33 -11.11 -31.08
CA LYS A 5 9.09 -9.68 -31.39
C LYS A 5 10.31 -8.79 -31.16
N LEU A 6 11.32 -9.28 -30.43
CA LEU A 6 12.56 -8.58 -30.17
C LEU A 6 13.72 -9.33 -30.85
N PRO A 7 14.74 -8.63 -31.37
CA PRO A 7 15.96 -9.27 -31.84
C PRO A 7 16.60 -10.12 -30.73
N ASP A 8 17.13 -11.30 -31.07
CA ASP A 8 17.69 -12.25 -30.08
C ASP A 8 18.85 -11.63 -29.28
N ASP A 9 19.62 -10.73 -29.91
CA ASP A 9 20.82 -10.12 -29.34
C ASP A 9 20.59 -8.74 -28.72
N ILE A 10 19.34 -8.29 -28.57
CA ILE A 10 18.99 -6.93 -28.09
C ILE A 10 19.59 -6.60 -26.72
N PHE A 11 19.77 -7.60 -25.84
CA PHE A 11 20.32 -7.40 -24.49
C PHE A 11 21.86 -7.41 -24.44
N ARG A 12 22.56 -7.81 -25.50
CA ARG A 12 24.05 -7.90 -25.50
C ARG A 12 24.74 -6.59 -25.11
N PRO A 13 24.33 -5.40 -25.59
CA PRO A 13 24.97 -4.14 -25.20
C PRO A 13 24.84 -3.83 -23.70
N LEU A 14 23.78 -4.33 -23.07
CA LEU A 14 23.45 -4.08 -21.66
C LEU A 14 23.99 -5.17 -20.70
N ALA A 15 24.52 -6.28 -21.23
CA ALA A 15 25.04 -7.39 -20.43
C ALA A 15 26.56 -7.31 -20.20
N GLY A 16 27.29 -6.63 -21.08
CA GLY A 16 28.77 -6.59 -21.07
C GLY A 16 29.39 -5.65 -20.03
N PRO A 17 30.73 -5.52 -20.02
CA PRO A 17 31.46 -4.63 -19.11
C PRO A 17 31.12 -3.15 -19.35
N ASN A 18 30.76 -2.81 -20.59
CA ASN A 18 30.45 -1.45 -21.02
C ASN A 18 28.97 -1.07 -20.81
N ARG A 19 28.19 -1.87 -20.08
CA ARG A 19 26.73 -1.71 -19.92
C ARG A 19 26.27 -0.31 -19.49
N HIS A 20 26.99 0.31 -18.55
CA HIS A 20 26.64 1.64 -18.03
C HIS A 20 26.87 2.75 -19.07
N LEU A 21 27.81 2.53 -19.99
CA LEU A 21 28.04 3.45 -21.10
C LEU A 21 26.93 3.33 -22.15
N PHE A 22 26.56 2.10 -22.51
CA PHE A 22 25.43 1.83 -23.40
C PHE A 22 24.11 2.37 -22.83
N GLU A 23 23.88 2.23 -21.53
CA GLU A 23 22.75 2.83 -20.82
C GLU A 23 22.68 4.35 -21.02
N LYS A 24 23.79 5.07 -20.77
CA LYS A 24 23.86 6.53 -20.96
C LYS A 24 23.65 6.94 -22.41
N VAL A 25 24.25 6.22 -23.34
CA VAL A 25 24.07 6.47 -24.78
C VAL A 25 22.62 6.26 -25.19
N LEU A 26 22.00 5.14 -24.82
CA LEU A 26 20.60 4.85 -25.13
C LEU A 26 19.66 5.90 -24.52
N LYS A 27 19.95 6.38 -23.31
CA LYS A 27 19.19 7.48 -22.68
C LYS A 27 19.31 8.79 -23.47
N ARG A 28 20.51 9.14 -23.94
CA ARG A 28 20.73 10.32 -24.78
C ARG A 28 20.03 10.20 -26.13
N LEU A 29 20.12 9.03 -26.75
CA LEU A 29 19.42 8.76 -28.01
C LEU A 29 17.90 8.78 -27.83
N HIS A 30 17.38 8.29 -26.71
CA HIS A 30 15.96 8.43 -26.38
C HIS A 30 15.53 9.91 -26.35
N THR A 31 16.32 10.80 -25.75
CA THR A 31 16.00 12.24 -25.79
C THR A 31 16.07 12.84 -27.19
N LEU A 32 16.93 12.31 -28.07
CA LEU A 32 17.02 12.75 -29.46
C LEU A 32 15.78 12.34 -30.27
N PHE A 33 15.32 11.08 -30.13
CA PHE A 33 14.20 10.53 -30.90
C PHE A 33 12.79 10.90 -30.34
N PHE A 34 12.72 11.50 -29.15
CA PHE A 34 11.46 11.90 -28.49
C PHE A 34 11.34 13.42 -28.33
N ASP A 35 12.14 14.18 -29.07
CA ASP A 35 11.96 15.62 -29.13
C ASP A 35 10.76 15.94 -30.03
N ASP A 36 9.56 15.97 -29.44
CA ASP A 36 8.29 16.25 -30.12
C ASP A 36 8.28 17.65 -30.79
N ASP A 37 9.17 18.56 -30.35
CA ASP A 37 9.30 19.91 -30.91
C ASP A 37 10.17 19.96 -32.17
N ASN A 38 10.88 18.86 -32.50
CA ASN A 38 11.77 18.79 -33.66
C ASN A 38 11.28 17.77 -34.70
N PRO A 39 10.81 18.20 -35.89
CA PRO A 39 10.33 17.30 -36.93
C PRO A 39 11.43 16.39 -37.52
N ASP A 40 12.71 16.72 -37.36
CA ASP A 40 13.83 15.88 -37.81
C ASP A 40 14.19 14.77 -36.78
N SER A 41 13.47 14.69 -35.66
CA SER A 41 13.63 13.71 -34.57
C SER A 41 13.19 12.29 -34.95
N ASP A 42 12.24 12.16 -35.88
CA ASP A 42 11.68 10.84 -36.27
C ASP A 42 12.69 9.97 -37.02
N ALA A 43 13.57 10.59 -37.83
CA ALA A 43 14.57 9.91 -38.64
C ALA A 43 15.86 10.76 -38.80
N PRO A 44 16.60 11.02 -37.72
CA PRO A 44 17.82 11.82 -37.77
C PRO A 44 18.88 11.18 -38.66
N ARG A 45 19.70 12.02 -39.28
CA ARG A 45 20.85 11.55 -40.07
C ARG A 45 21.83 10.79 -39.19
N ARG A 46 22.50 9.80 -39.78
CA ARG A 46 23.56 9.02 -39.13
C ARG A 46 24.61 9.91 -38.45
N GLU A 47 25.01 11.01 -39.07
CA GLU A 47 26.03 11.91 -38.50
C GLU A 47 25.57 12.54 -37.18
N ILE A 48 24.28 12.87 -37.06
CA ILE A 48 23.69 13.46 -35.85
C ILE A 48 23.70 12.42 -34.73
N VAL A 49 23.25 11.20 -35.02
CA VAL A 49 23.26 10.09 -34.06
C VAL A 49 24.68 9.79 -33.58
N GLN A 50 25.66 9.74 -34.49
CA GLN A 50 27.07 9.54 -34.14
C GLN A 50 27.64 10.69 -33.32
N HIS A 51 27.23 11.93 -33.62
CA HIS A 51 27.64 13.11 -32.86
C HIS A 51 27.09 13.08 -31.42
N GLU A 52 25.84 12.66 -31.21
CA GLU A 52 25.26 12.51 -29.88
C GLU A 52 25.97 11.42 -29.07
N ILE A 53 26.30 10.29 -29.69
CA ILE A 53 27.12 9.24 -29.05
C ILE A 53 28.50 9.82 -28.67
N TYR A 54 29.13 10.55 -29.58
CA TYR A 54 30.42 11.20 -29.33
C TYR A 54 30.36 12.16 -28.14
N GLN A 55 29.31 12.98 -28.03
CA GLN A 55 29.14 13.91 -26.90
C GLN A 55 29.08 13.17 -25.56
N VAL A 56 28.33 12.06 -25.48
CA VAL A 56 28.25 11.24 -24.26
C VAL A 56 29.63 10.70 -23.88
N LEU A 57 30.37 10.17 -24.86
CA LEU A 57 31.72 9.64 -24.63
C LEU A 57 32.72 10.72 -24.20
N ALA A 58 32.61 11.92 -24.77
CA ALA A 58 33.47 13.05 -24.44
C ALA A 58 33.26 13.54 -23.00
N ILE A 59 32.02 13.48 -22.49
CA ILE A 59 31.69 13.86 -21.10
C ILE A 59 32.24 12.84 -20.09
N GLU A 60 32.21 11.55 -20.44
CA GLU A 60 32.60 10.46 -19.54
C GLU A 60 34.11 10.19 -19.47
N GLU A 61 34.92 10.88 -20.29
CA GLU A 61 36.39 10.70 -20.42
C GLU A 61 36.81 9.23 -20.65
N THR A 62 35.92 8.39 -21.15
CA THR A 62 36.18 6.96 -21.42
C THR A 62 37.00 6.77 -22.68
N LEU A 63 38.29 6.50 -22.51
CA LEU A 63 39.27 6.37 -23.60
C LEU A 63 39.58 4.92 -24.04
N ALA A 64 39.05 3.89 -23.38
CA ALA A 64 39.35 2.50 -23.71
C ALA A 64 38.12 1.60 -23.65
N LEU A 65 37.40 1.50 -24.77
CA LEU A 65 36.32 0.54 -24.95
C LEU A 65 36.89 -0.80 -25.40
N LYS A 66 36.75 -1.82 -24.56
CA LYS A 66 37.12 -3.20 -24.92
C LYS A 66 35.94 -3.89 -25.57
N ASP A 67 36.16 -4.43 -26.76
CA ASP A 67 35.24 -5.36 -27.40
C ASP A 67 35.62 -6.80 -27.04
N GLU A 68 34.74 -7.49 -26.31
CA GLU A 68 34.96 -8.88 -25.89
C GLU A 68 34.84 -9.87 -27.05
N GLU A 69 34.12 -9.51 -28.13
CA GLU A 69 33.89 -10.40 -29.28
C GLU A 69 35.01 -10.31 -30.32
N ALA A 70 35.68 -9.16 -30.44
CA ALA A 70 36.67 -8.89 -31.48
C ALA A 70 38.12 -8.73 -30.97
N GLU A 71 38.38 -8.88 -29.67
CA GLU A 71 39.67 -8.57 -29.02
C GLU A 71 40.24 -7.19 -29.41
N ALA A 72 39.36 -6.25 -29.76
CA ALA A 72 39.72 -4.91 -30.21
C ALA A 72 39.57 -3.90 -29.06
N VAL A 73 40.52 -2.98 -28.96
CA VAL A 73 40.44 -1.83 -28.06
C VAL A 73 40.27 -0.57 -28.90
N TYR A 74 39.22 0.19 -28.62
CA TYR A 74 38.96 1.46 -29.28
C TYR A 74 39.52 2.60 -28.42
N ASP A 75 40.72 3.07 -28.80
CA ASP A 75 41.53 4.02 -28.02
C ASP A 75 41.22 5.50 -28.31
N THR A 76 40.30 5.79 -29.24
CA THR A 76 39.88 7.17 -29.56
C THR A 76 38.37 7.31 -29.56
N ILE A 77 37.89 8.47 -29.11
CA ILE A 77 36.45 8.78 -29.00
C ILE A 77 35.70 8.60 -30.33
N PRO A 78 36.20 9.05 -31.50
CA PRO A 78 35.50 8.83 -32.77
C PRO A 78 35.35 7.35 -33.13
N LEU A 79 36.40 6.55 -32.92
CA LEU A 79 36.36 5.11 -33.20
C LEU A 79 35.42 4.38 -32.24
N ALA A 80 35.43 4.77 -30.97
CA ALA A 80 34.51 4.30 -29.95
C ALA A 80 33.05 4.64 -30.27
N ALA A 81 32.77 5.86 -30.75
CA ALA A 81 31.43 6.29 -31.14
C ALA A 81 30.90 5.47 -32.33
N ASP A 82 31.74 5.25 -33.36
CA ASP A 82 31.36 4.41 -34.50
C ASP A 82 31.16 2.94 -34.10
N TYR A 83 31.98 2.42 -33.18
CA TYR A 83 31.80 1.09 -32.61
C TYR A 83 30.45 0.95 -31.89
N ILE A 84 30.12 1.88 -30.98
CA ILE A 84 28.84 1.87 -30.25
C ILE A 84 27.67 1.94 -31.23
N TYR A 85 27.74 2.84 -32.21
CA TYR A 85 26.73 2.96 -33.26
C TYR A 85 26.52 1.62 -33.99
N ARG A 86 27.60 1.01 -34.50
CA ARG A 86 27.52 -0.29 -35.20
C ARG A 86 26.98 -1.38 -34.29
N ARG A 87 27.37 -1.39 -33.02
CA ARG A 87 26.88 -2.38 -32.05
C ARG A 87 25.39 -2.22 -31.79
N LEU A 88 24.88 -1.00 -31.69
CA LEU A 88 23.44 -0.73 -31.55
C LEU A 88 22.64 -1.13 -32.81
N VAL A 89 23.22 -0.93 -34.00
CA VAL A 89 22.61 -1.41 -35.26
C VAL A 89 22.60 -2.94 -35.31
N ASN A 90 23.73 -3.59 -35.07
CA ASN A 90 23.85 -5.06 -35.15
C ASN A 90 22.96 -5.79 -34.13
N THR A 91 22.69 -5.17 -32.98
CA THR A 91 21.82 -5.74 -31.94
C THR A 91 20.36 -5.37 -32.11
N GLY A 92 20.03 -4.56 -33.13
CA GLY A 92 18.65 -4.21 -33.50
C GLY A 92 18.01 -3.13 -32.64
N TRP A 93 18.80 -2.27 -31.99
CA TRP A 93 18.28 -1.05 -31.37
C TRP A 93 18.00 0.04 -32.41
N LEU A 94 18.85 0.12 -33.44
CA LEU A 94 18.80 1.12 -34.50
C LEU A 94 18.74 0.43 -35.86
N GLU A 95 17.98 1.01 -36.77
CA GLU A 95 17.83 0.55 -38.15
C GLU A 95 18.23 1.69 -39.09
N PRO A 96 19.30 1.53 -39.90
CA PRO A 96 19.65 2.51 -40.91
C PRO A 96 18.67 2.39 -42.09
N GLU A 97 18.09 3.52 -42.48
CA GLU A 97 17.25 3.64 -43.67
C GLU A 97 17.97 4.51 -44.71
N GLU A 98 18.08 4.00 -45.94
CA GLU A 98 18.68 4.75 -47.04
C GLU A 98 17.61 5.63 -47.70
N ASP A 99 17.74 6.95 -47.53
CA ASP A 99 16.92 7.94 -48.23
C ASP A 99 17.79 8.67 -49.28
N GLY A 100 17.82 8.10 -50.48
CA GLY A 100 18.61 8.61 -51.59
C GLY A 100 20.12 8.59 -51.30
N TYR A 101 20.72 9.76 -51.08
CA TYR A 101 22.15 9.91 -50.78
C TYR A 101 22.44 10.04 -49.27
N HIS A 102 21.41 10.03 -48.43
CA HIS A 102 21.55 10.16 -46.99
C HIS A 102 21.17 8.85 -46.29
N THR A 103 21.89 8.52 -45.23
CA THR A 103 21.53 7.43 -44.33
C THR A 103 20.86 8.03 -43.11
N ASN A 104 19.55 7.84 -43.00
CA ASN A 104 18.79 8.17 -41.82
C ASN A 104 18.81 6.97 -40.85
N VAL A 105 18.56 7.23 -39.58
CA VAL A 105 18.57 6.21 -38.54
C VAL A 105 17.24 6.26 -37.81
N VAL A 106 16.56 5.12 -37.79
CA VAL A 106 15.26 4.97 -37.14
C VAL A 106 15.41 3.98 -35.97
N PRO A 107 14.81 4.23 -34.80
CA PRO A 107 14.82 3.25 -33.72
C PRO A 107 13.89 2.07 -34.05
N ASN A 108 14.30 0.85 -33.74
CA ASN A 108 13.40 -0.30 -33.87
C ASN A 108 12.18 -0.12 -32.95
N PRO A 109 10.93 -0.22 -33.43
CA PRO A 109 9.73 0.05 -32.64
C PRO A 109 9.59 -0.80 -31.37
N ASN A 110 10.00 -2.08 -31.43
CA ASN A 110 9.94 -2.96 -30.26
C ASN A 110 11.08 -2.66 -29.28
N ALA A 111 12.27 -2.31 -29.78
CA ALA A 111 13.39 -1.87 -28.95
C ALA A 111 13.08 -0.53 -28.26
N ARG A 112 12.35 0.37 -28.94
CA ARG A 112 11.84 1.63 -28.36
C ARG A 112 10.93 1.37 -27.17
N LEU A 113 9.93 0.51 -27.30
CA LEU A 113 9.04 0.14 -26.19
C LEU A 113 9.80 -0.49 -25.01
N LEU A 114 10.85 -1.28 -25.30
CA LEU A 114 11.73 -1.83 -24.29
C LEU A 114 12.52 -0.71 -23.58
N LEU A 115 13.07 0.25 -24.33
CA LEU A 115 13.82 1.38 -23.77
C LEU A 115 12.96 2.24 -22.87
N GLU A 116 11.75 2.60 -23.31
CA GLU A 116 10.76 3.34 -22.50
C GLU A 116 10.47 2.59 -21.18
N ALA A 117 10.29 1.27 -21.25
CA ALA A 117 10.05 0.46 -20.07
C ALA A 117 11.26 0.45 -19.11
N LEU A 118 12.49 0.40 -19.63
CA LEU A 118 13.72 0.45 -18.83
C LEU A 118 13.92 1.83 -18.19
N LEU A 119 13.73 2.92 -18.96
CA LEU A 119 13.79 4.28 -18.44
C LEU A 119 12.68 4.55 -17.41
N GLY A 120 11.50 3.96 -17.59
CA GLY A 120 10.42 4.01 -16.60
C GLY A 120 10.78 3.33 -15.28
N ILE A 121 11.64 2.30 -15.29
CA ILE A 121 12.19 1.71 -14.06
C ILE A 121 13.18 2.69 -13.41
N GLU A 122 14.08 3.31 -14.19
CA GLU A 122 15.06 4.28 -13.68
C GLU A 122 14.40 5.53 -13.09
N ALA A 123 13.34 6.05 -13.73
CA ALA A 123 12.65 7.27 -13.32
C ALA A 123 11.93 7.15 -11.96
N HIS A 124 11.76 5.93 -11.43
CA HIS A 124 11.06 5.66 -10.18
C HIS A 124 9.77 6.48 -10.04
N GLU A 125 8.98 6.58 -11.12
CA GLU A 125 7.83 7.47 -11.15
C GLU A 125 6.93 7.21 -9.94
N LYS A 126 6.73 8.24 -9.12
CA LYS A 126 5.89 8.21 -7.94
C LYS A 126 4.43 8.09 -8.37
N LYS A 127 3.98 6.86 -8.64
CA LYS A 127 2.61 6.59 -9.06
C LYS A 127 1.64 6.87 -7.93
N ASN A 128 0.86 7.94 -8.07
CA ASN A 128 -0.17 8.31 -7.11
C ASN A 128 -1.40 7.39 -7.23
N TYR A 129 -1.45 6.34 -6.41
CA TYR A 129 -2.56 5.37 -6.40
C TYR A 129 -3.94 6.01 -6.18
N GLY A 130 -4.00 7.14 -5.45
CA GLY A 130 -5.27 7.81 -5.20
C GLY A 130 -5.88 8.38 -6.47
N ARG A 131 -5.03 8.94 -7.32
CA ARG A 131 -5.42 9.38 -8.66
C ARG A 131 -5.84 8.19 -9.53
N THR A 132 -5.13 7.07 -9.44
CA THR A 132 -5.47 5.85 -10.19
C THR A 132 -6.86 5.33 -9.84
N VAL A 133 -7.24 5.28 -8.55
CA VAL A 133 -8.57 4.81 -8.13
C VAL A 133 -9.68 5.74 -8.62
N ILE A 134 -9.47 7.06 -8.57
CA ILE A 134 -10.42 8.04 -9.11
C ILE A 134 -10.56 7.90 -10.63
N SER A 135 -9.44 7.69 -11.32
CA SER A 135 -9.43 7.46 -12.77
C SER A 135 -10.22 6.19 -13.13
N ILE A 136 -9.99 5.08 -12.43
CA ILE A 136 -10.76 3.83 -12.62
C ILE A 136 -12.25 4.08 -12.42
N LEU A 137 -12.64 4.79 -11.36
CA LEU A 137 -14.03 5.15 -11.13
C LEU A 137 -14.60 5.98 -12.29
N ALA A 138 -13.88 7.02 -12.74
CA ALA A 138 -14.32 7.89 -13.82
C ALA A 138 -14.49 7.13 -15.15
N HIS A 139 -13.59 6.20 -15.48
CA HIS A 139 -13.72 5.35 -16.66
C HIS A 139 -14.93 4.41 -16.58
N ILE A 140 -15.16 3.81 -15.40
CA ILE A 140 -16.34 2.96 -15.16
C ILE A 140 -17.63 3.78 -15.28
N GLU A 141 -17.70 4.95 -14.65
CA GLU A 141 -18.88 5.84 -14.73
C GLU A 141 -19.12 6.33 -16.15
N SER A 142 -18.06 6.72 -16.88
CA SER A 142 -18.15 7.16 -18.27
C SER A 142 -18.70 6.06 -19.19
N ALA A 143 -18.21 4.83 -19.02
CA ALA A 143 -18.66 3.67 -19.79
C ALA A 143 -20.10 3.26 -19.43
N ILE A 144 -20.50 3.36 -18.15
CA ILE A 144 -21.86 2.99 -17.72
C ILE A 144 -22.90 4.04 -18.12
N ASN A 145 -22.55 5.33 -18.05
CA ASN A 145 -23.48 6.41 -18.36
C ASN A 145 -23.77 6.52 -19.87
N ASN A 146 -22.75 6.27 -20.72
CA ASN A 146 -22.87 6.32 -22.18
C ASN A 146 -22.29 5.06 -22.83
N PRO A 147 -22.92 3.88 -22.67
CA PRO A 147 -22.29 2.61 -23.02
C PRO A 147 -22.13 2.40 -24.53
N LYS A 148 -22.98 3.02 -25.36
CA LYS A 148 -22.87 2.95 -26.82
C LYS A 148 -21.66 3.70 -27.38
N GLU A 149 -21.40 4.90 -26.88
CA GLU A 149 -20.33 5.76 -27.39
C GLU A 149 -19.01 5.55 -26.64
N ARG A 150 -19.07 5.23 -25.34
CA ARG A 150 -17.91 5.17 -24.45
C ARG A 150 -17.69 3.80 -23.84
N GLY A 151 -18.35 2.75 -24.34
CA GLY A 151 -18.20 1.40 -23.81
C GLY A 151 -16.76 0.89 -23.83
N ILE A 152 -15.97 1.33 -24.82
CA ILE A 152 -14.56 0.94 -24.94
C ILE A 152 -13.66 1.43 -23.79
N VAL A 153 -14.03 2.57 -23.19
CA VAL A 153 -13.31 3.18 -22.06
C VAL A 153 -13.28 2.25 -20.84
N PHE A 154 -14.17 1.26 -20.79
CA PHE A 154 -14.13 0.24 -19.75
C PHE A 154 -12.82 -0.59 -19.78
N LEU A 155 -12.18 -0.78 -20.95
CA LEU A 155 -10.88 -1.44 -21.03
C LEU A 155 -9.77 -0.65 -20.33
N ASP A 156 -9.82 0.68 -20.37
CA ASP A 156 -8.88 1.53 -19.65
C ASP A 156 -9.02 1.33 -18.14
N ALA A 157 -10.25 1.19 -17.65
CA ALA A 157 -10.50 0.85 -16.26
C ALA A 157 -9.89 -0.52 -15.87
N VAL A 158 -9.96 -1.52 -16.76
CA VAL A 158 -9.33 -2.83 -16.56
C VAL A 158 -7.81 -2.71 -16.51
N SER A 159 -7.21 -1.98 -17.46
CA SER A 159 -5.77 -1.76 -17.53
C SER A 159 -5.26 -1.04 -16.28
N GLN A 160 -5.86 0.09 -15.91
CA GLN A 160 -5.52 0.85 -14.72
C GLN A 160 -5.72 0.02 -13.44
N THR A 161 -6.71 -0.87 -13.39
CA THR A 161 -6.89 -1.79 -12.27
C THR A 161 -5.75 -2.81 -12.17
N ARG A 162 -5.20 -3.29 -13.29
CA ARG A 162 -3.99 -4.15 -13.30
C ARG A 162 -2.77 -3.40 -12.79
N GLU A 163 -2.54 -2.20 -13.30
CA GLU A 163 -1.45 -1.35 -12.84
C GLU A 163 -1.55 -1.06 -11.35
N PHE A 164 -2.73 -0.66 -10.88
CA PHE A 164 -3.01 -0.46 -9.46
C PHE A 164 -2.73 -1.71 -8.61
N SER A 165 -3.15 -2.89 -9.06
CA SER A 165 -2.90 -4.15 -8.36
C SER A 165 -1.41 -4.53 -8.31
N ASN A 166 -0.67 -4.22 -9.37
CA ASN A 166 0.77 -4.45 -9.45
C ASN A 166 1.52 -3.44 -8.56
N HIS A 167 1.09 -2.17 -8.56
CA HIS A 167 1.65 -1.13 -7.70
C HIS A 167 1.55 -1.49 -6.21
N LEU A 168 0.36 -1.89 -5.75
CA LEU A 168 0.18 -2.36 -4.37
C LEU A 168 1.06 -3.57 -4.01
N ARG A 169 1.33 -4.46 -4.98
CA ARG A 169 2.26 -5.57 -4.79
C ARG A 169 3.71 -5.09 -4.74
N GLY A 170 4.08 -4.14 -5.59
CA GLY A 170 5.38 -3.48 -5.59
C GLY A 170 5.72 -2.91 -4.22
N ILE A 171 4.81 -2.11 -3.64
CA ILE A 171 4.97 -1.53 -2.30
C ILE A 171 5.26 -2.62 -1.25
N LEU A 172 4.52 -3.72 -1.26
CA LEU A 172 4.75 -4.81 -0.31
C LEU A 172 6.14 -5.45 -0.46
N TYR A 173 6.64 -5.56 -1.69
CA TYR A 173 7.99 -6.08 -1.94
C TYR A 173 9.06 -5.08 -1.52
N SER A 174 8.92 -3.81 -1.88
CA SER A 174 9.84 -2.74 -1.47
C SER A 174 9.93 -2.62 0.05
N LEU A 175 8.81 -2.71 0.77
CA LEU A 175 8.80 -2.72 2.23
C LEU A 175 9.57 -3.91 2.82
N LYS A 176 9.45 -5.08 2.18
CA LYS A 176 10.19 -6.27 2.61
C LYS A 176 11.68 -6.13 2.33
N GLU A 177 12.04 -5.59 1.17
CA GLU A 177 13.43 -5.32 0.81
C GLU A 177 14.09 -4.35 1.78
N VAL A 178 13.42 -3.24 2.12
CA VAL A 178 13.90 -2.31 3.15
C VAL A 178 14.05 -3.02 4.49
N GLN A 179 13.09 -3.86 4.88
CA GLN A 179 13.20 -4.61 6.13
C GLN A 179 14.44 -5.53 6.14
N ASP A 180 14.70 -6.22 5.04
CA ASP A 180 15.83 -7.14 4.87
C ASP A 180 17.17 -6.37 4.81
N LEU A 181 17.21 -5.22 4.16
CA LEU A 181 18.36 -4.31 4.14
C LEU A 181 18.68 -3.83 5.55
N LEU A 182 17.70 -3.27 6.26
CA LEU A 182 17.88 -2.80 7.62
C LEU A 182 18.26 -3.94 8.58
N ALA A 183 17.85 -5.18 8.32
CA ALA A 183 18.24 -6.36 9.10
C ALA A 183 19.73 -6.70 9.00
N LYS A 184 20.39 -6.36 7.89
CA LYS A 184 21.82 -6.62 7.66
C LYS A 184 22.74 -5.58 8.31
N ILE A 185 22.23 -4.38 8.60
CA ILE A 185 23.02 -3.30 9.17
C ILE A 185 23.11 -3.48 10.69
N ASN A 186 24.33 -3.64 11.20
CA ASN A 186 24.59 -3.76 12.65
C ASN A 186 24.76 -2.41 13.36
N ASP A 187 25.16 -1.36 12.63
CA ASP A 187 25.36 -0.03 13.20
C ASP A 187 24.03 0.73 13.31
N PRO A 188 23.57 1.06 14.53
CA PRO A 188 22.26 1.68 14.73
C PRO A 188 22.14 3.08 14.10
N LYS A 189 23.24 3.82 13.93
CA LYS A 189 23.21 5.13 13.25
C LYS A 189 22.95 4.97 11.75
N LYS A 190 23.61 3.98 11.12
CA LYS A 190 23.39 3.65 9.72
C LYS A 190 22.00 3.07 9.47
N VAL A 191 21.48 2.24 10.39
CA VAL A 191 20.08 1.78 10.33
C VAL A 191 19.11 2.96 10.27
N LEU A 192 19.34 3.99 11.11
CA LEU A 192 18.47 5.16 11.14
C LEU A 192 18.57 5.98 9.84
N ALA A 193 19.78 6.25 9.34
CA ALA A 193 20.00 6.97 8.10
C ALA A 193 19.35 6.26 6.90
N SER A 194 19.64 4.96 6.72
CA SER A 194 19.04 4.16 5.65
C SER A 194 17.52 4.05 5.77
N PHE A 195 16.94 4.10 6.98
CA PHE A 195 15.49 4.15 7.12
C PHE A 195 14.89 5.46 6.59
N PHE A 196 15.53 6.61 6.83
CA PHE A 196 15.02 7.88 6.30
C PHE A 196 15.14 7.95 4.78
N GLU A 197 16.29 7.56 4.23
CA GLU A 197 16.53 7.55 2.78
C GLU A 197 15.64 6.51 2.07
N GLU A 198 15.69 5.24 2.49
CA GLU A 198 15.05 4.15 1.75
C GLU A 198 13.55 4.00 2.01
N PHE A 199 13.07 4.36 3.21
CA PHE A 199 11.65 4.22 3.54
C PHE A 199 10.92 5.56 3.55
N VAL A 200 11.46 6.60 4.19
CA VAL A 200 10.72 7.87 4.32
C VAL A 200 10.66 8.60 2.98
N GLU A 201 11.78 8.78 2.30
CA GLU A 201 11.85 9.51 1.01
C GLU A 201 11.24 8.73 -0.16
N ASN A 202 11.53 7.43 -0.24
CA ASN A 202 11.13 6.60 -1.38
C ASN A 202 9.73 5.98 -1.24
N ILE A 203 9.28 5.60 -0.03
CA ILE A 203 8.03 4.84 0.16
C ILE A 203 6.95 5.67 0.91
N LEU A 204 7.29 6.34 2.02
CA LEU A 204 6.32 6.98 2.91
C LEU A 204 5.79 8.32 2.35
N ILE A 205 6.65 9.11 1.71
CA ILE A 205 6.31 10.46 1.23
C ILE A 205 5.40 10.42 -0.02
N ALA A 206 5.44 9.34 -0.82
CA ALA A 206 4.64 9.25 -2.05
C ALA A 206 3.18 8.79 -1.80
N ASP A 207 2.95 7.71 -1.05
CA ASP A 207 1.66 7.01 -1.10
C ASP A 207 0.96 6.78 0.25
N TYR A 208 1.70 6.60 1.34
CA TYR A 208 1.09 6.13 2.59
C TYR A 208 0.21 7.19 3.28
N LYS A 209 0.55 8.49 3.19
CA LYS A 209 -0.22 9.55 3.87
C LYS A 209 -1.64 9.70 3.34
N THR A 210 -1.86 9.47 2.04
CA THR A 210 -3.20 9.51 1.44
C THR A 210 -4.08 8.34 1.89
N LEU A 211 -3.50 7.22 2.40
CA LEU A 211 -4.24 6.03 2.84
C LEU A 211 -4.92 6.31 4.19
N ASN A 212 -4.22 7.07 5.02
CA ASN A 212 -4.66 7.38 6.38
C ASN A 212 -5.33 8.77 6.49
N SER A 213 -5.54 9.45 5.36
CA SER A 213 -6.22 10.75 5.29
C SER A 213 -7.74 10.60 5.15
N ALA A 214 -8.49 11.63 5.50
CA ALA A 214 -9.95 11.70 5.30
C ALA A 214 -10.35 11.61 3.80
N ASP A 215 -9.47 12.04 2.90
CA ASP A 215 -9.60 11.87 1.45
C ASP A 215 -9.05 10.53 0.97
N ASN A 216 -9.33 9.46 1.71
CA ASN A 216 -8.91 8.12 1.34
C ASN A 216 -9.57 7.72 -0.01
N PRO A 217 -8.78 7.46 -1.06
CA PRO A 217 -9.28 7.04 -2.37
C PRO A 217 -10.13 5.76 -2.32
N PHE A 218 -9.93 4.91 -1.31
CA PHE A 218 -10.72 3.69 -1.09
C PHE A 218 -12.16 3.95 -0.65
N ARG A 219 -12.55 5.19 -0.32
CA ARG A 219 -13.95 5.57 -0.12
C ARG A 219 -14.83 5.19 -1.31
N PHE A 220 -14.25 5.18 -2.51
CA PHE A 220 -14.95 4.87 -3.75
C PHE A 220 -15.13 3.36 -4.01
N ARG A 221 -14.51 2.47 -3.22
CA ARG A 221 -14.61 1.01 -3.40
C ARG A 221 -16.06 0.52 -3.48
N GLY A 222 -16.89 0.95 -2.52
CA GLY A 222 -18.29 0.55 -2.47
C GLY A 222 -19.05 0.99 -3.73
N ARG A 223 -18.75 2.19 -4.22
CA ARG A 223 -19.32 2.75 -5.45
C ARG A 223 -18.87 1.98 -6.68
N ILE A 224 -17.57 1.69 -6.82
CA ILE A 224 -17.03 0.90 -7.94
C ILE A 224 -17.72 -0.47 -7.99
N ILE A 225 -17.79 -1.18 -6.85
CA ILE A 225 -18.42 -2.50 -6.80
C ILE A 225 -19.92 -2.40 -7.14
N SER A 226 -20.63 -1.38 -6.63
CA SER A 226 -22.06 -1.23 -6.95
C SER A 226 -22.28 -0.93 -8.43
N LEU A 227 -21.44 -0.09 -9.04
CA LEU A 227 -21.51 0.26 -10.46
C LEU A 227 -21.28 -0.97 -11.34
N LEU A 228 -20.28 -1.79 -11.02
CA LEU A 228 -20.03 -3.06 -11.74
C LEU A 228 -21.22 -4.02 -11.60
N GLN A 229 -21.78 -4.15 -10.40
CA GLN A 229 -22.96 -4.99 -10.18
C GLN A 229 -24.19 -4.47 -10.96
N GLN A 230 -24.38 -3.16 -11.01
CA GLN A 230 -25.45 -2.53 -11.80
C GLN A 230 -25.24 -2.80 -13.30
N ALA A 231 -24.03 -2.59 -13.81
CA ALA A 231 -23.69 -2.82 -15.21
C ALA A 231 -23.87 -4.30 -15.62
N GLU A 232 -23.68 -5.24 -14.69
CA GLU A 232 -23.87 -6.67 -14.96
C GLU A 232 -25.36 -7.10 -15.01
N HIS A 233 -26.23 -6.46 -14.23
CA HIS A 233 -27.63 -6.87 -14.07
C HIS A 233 -28.62 -6.05 -14.90
N ILE A 234 -28.22 -4.88 -15.41
CA ILE A 234 -29.07 -4.00 -16.21
C ILE A 234 -28.75 -4.24 -17.69
N ASP A 235 -29.66 -4.92 -18.39
CA ASP A 235 -29.49 -5.29 -19.80
C ASP A 235 -29.28 -4.08 -20.72
N SER A 236 -29.89 -2.92 -20.40
CA SER A 236 -29.70 -1.68 -21.17
C SER A 236 -28.30 -1.08 -21.08
N ILE A 237 -27.49 -1.53 -20.10
CA ILE A 237 -26.08 -1.15 -19.93
C ILE A 237 -25.18 -2.29 -20.40
N PHE A 238 -25.52 -3.53 -20.05
CA PHE A 238 -24.71 -4.70 -20.37
C PHE A 238 -24.59 -4.95 -21.87
N HIS A 239 -25.70 -4.98 -22.61
CA HIS A 239 -25.67 -5.30 -24.05
C HIS A 239 -24.85 -4.29 -24.88
N PRO A 240 -25.01 -2.96 -24.73
CA PRO A 240 -24.18 -2.02 -25.48
C PRO A 240 -22.69 -2.09 -25.13
N LEU A 241 -22.32 -2.48 -23.89
CA LEU A 241 -20.93 -2.74 -23.53
C LEU A 241 -20.39 -4.01 -24.23
N VAL A 242 -21.22 -5.04 -24.36
CA VAL A 242 -20.88 -6.26 -25.12
C VAL A 242 -20.67 -5.94 -26.60
N GLU A 243 -21.53 -5.13 -27.22
CA GLU A 243 -21.37 -4.68 -28.60
C GLU A 243 -20.05 -3.92 -28.81
N ALA A 244 -19.69 -3.03 -27.88
CA ALA A 244 -18.41 -2.33 -27.90
C ALA A 244 -17.21 -3.28 -27.80
N TYR A 245 -17.31 -4.31 -26.95
CA TYR A 245 -16.28 -5.35 -26.82
C TYR A 245 -16.17 -6.24 -28.07
N ALA A 246 -17.29 -6.66 -28.64
CA ALA A 246 -17.35 -7.46 -29.85
C ALA A 246 -16.70 -6.72 -31.03
N SER A 247 -17.01 -5.43 -31.18
CA SER A 247 -16.45 -4.56 -32.23
C SER A 247 -14.95 -4.38 -32.07
N HIS A 248 -14.46 -4.03 -30.87
CA HIS A 248 -13.04 -3.77 -30.64
C HIS A 248 -12.16 -5.01 -30.81
N PHE A 249 -12.62 -6.18 -30.34
CA PHE A 249 -11.84 -7.42 -30.45
C PHE A 249 -12.15 -8.24 -31.70
N SER A 250 -13.14 -7.84 -32.51
CA SER A 250 -13.61 -8.59 -33.69
C SER A 250 -13.97 -10.03 -33.34
N ILE A 251 -14.74 -10.22 -32.27
CA ILE A 251 -15.20 -11.52 -31.74
C ILE A 251 -16.73 -11.59 -31.69
N GLY A 252 -17.28 -12.80 -31.58
CA GLY A 252 -18.73 -13.00 -31.41
C GLY A 252 -19.27 -12.41 -30.11
N GLU A 253 -20.57 -12.09 -30.09
CA GLU A 253 -21.23 -11.46 -28.93
C GLU A 253 -21.15 -12.31 -27.65
N ASP A 254 -21.30 -13.63 -27.75
CA ASP A 254 -21.20 -14.54 -26.60
C ASP A 254 -19.80 -14.53 -25.97
N ASP A 255 -18.75 -14.54 -26.81
CA ASP A 255 -17.36 -14.46 -26.35
C ASP A 255 -17.04 -13.08 -25.75
N ALA A 256 -17.57 -12.02 -26.34
CA ALA A 256 -17.47 -10.66 -25.82
C ALA A 256 -18.16 -10.53 -24.45
N ALA A 257 -19.35 -11.09 -24.28
CA ALA A 257 -20.07 -11.11 -23.01
C ALA A 257 -19.31 -11.88 -21.93
N ALA A 258 -18.77 -13.06 -22.27
CA ALA A 258 -17.95 -13.85 -21.37
C ALA A 258 -16.66 -13.12 -20.97
N ARG A 259 -16.06 -12.35 -21.88
CA ARG A 259 -14.88 -11.53 -21.60
C ARG A 259 -15.22 -10.34 -20.69
N LEU A 260 -16.28 -9.60 -20.99
CA LEU A 260 -16.72 -8.47 -20.18
C LEU A 260 -17.00 -8.88 -18.73
N ARG A 261 -17.72 -10.00 -18.53
CA ARG A 261 -17.95 -10.55 -17.18
C ARG A 261 -16.65 -10.89 -16.45
N ARG A 262 -15.69 -11.54 -17.13
CA ARG A 262 -14.37 -11.84 -16.55
C ARG A 262 -13.63 -10.59 -16.12
N ASP A 263 -13.71 -9.51 -16.90
CA ASP A 263 -13.07 -8.24 -16.61
C ASP A 263 -13.77 -7.49 -15.46
N MET A 264 -15.11 -7.46 -15.41
CA MET A 264 -15.89 -6.96 -14.26
C MET A 264 -15.57 -7.72 -12.96
N ASP A 265 -15.49 -9.06 -13.04
CA ASP A 265 -15.11 -9.93 -11.93
C ASP A 265 -13.68 -9.71 -11.47
N TYR A 266 -12.76 -9.46 -12.40
CA TYR A 266 -11.39 -9.11 -12.08
C TYR A 266 -11.33 -7.82 -11.27
N ILE A 267 -11.96 -6.73 -11.75
CA ILE A 267 -11.98 -5.46 -11.03
C ILE A 267 -12.61 -5.64 -9.64
N SER A 268 -13.77 -6.31 -9.57
CA SER A 268 -14.47 -6.60 -8.32
C SER A 268 -13.60 -7.36 -7.32
N ARG A 269 -12.87 -8.40 -7.77
CA ARG A 269 -11.95 -9.17 -6.91
C ARG A 269 -10.77 -8.35 -6.42
N VAL A 270 -10.17 -7.53 -7.29
CA VAL A 270 -9.08 -6.63 -6.90
C VAL A 270 -9.57 -5.74 -5.77
N PHE A 271 -10.62 -4.96 -5.98
CA PHE A 271 -11.18 -4.02 -5.00
C PHE A 271 -11.74 -4.68 -3.73
N ARG A 272 -12.20 -5.93 -3.78
CA ARG A 272 -12.55 -6.68 -2.56
C ARG A 272 -11.33 -7.12 -1.75
N SER A 273 -10.21 -7.41 -2.42
CA SER A 273 -8.98 -7.89 -1.79
C SER A 273 -8.07 -6.78 -1.25
N VAL A 274 -8.33 -5.51 -1.62
CA VAL A 274 -7.45 -4.40 -1.25
C VAL A 274 -7.36 -4.20 0.26
N ASP A 275 -8.47 -4.25 0.99
CA ASP A 275 -8.50 -4.05 2.46
C ASP A 275 -7.44 -4.93 3.14
N ARG A 276 -7.43 -6.23 2.82
CA ARG A 276 -6.46 -7.18 3.35
C ARG A 276 -5.01 -6.89 2.93
N ARG A 277 -4.79 -6.30 1.75
CA ARG A 277 -3.45 -5.91 1.28
C ARG A 277 -2.97 -4.65 2.01
N LEU A 278 -3.84 -3.68 2.25
CA LEU A 278 -3.54 -2.48 3.01
C LEU A 278 -3.25 -2.81 4.48
N GLU A 279 -4.07 -3.65 5.12
CA GLU A 279 -3.80 -4.12 6.49
C GLU A 279 -2.41 -4.77 6.61
N LYS A 280 -1.97 -5.50 5.58
CA LYS A 280 -0.62 -6.04 5.53
C LYS A 280 0.42 -4.93 5.43
N ILE A 281 0.25 -3.98 4.51
CA ILE A 281 1.13 -2.81 4.37
C ILE A 281 1.24 -2.09 5.72
N ASP A 282 0.12 -1.75 6.35
CA ASP A 282 0.08 -1.09 7.67
C ASP A 282 0.83 -1.89 8.73
N SER A 283 0.62 -3.22 8.79
CA SER A 283 1.33 -4.08 9.73
C SER A 283 2.85 -4.14 9.49
N PHE A 284 3.31 -3.99 8.24
CA PHE A 284 4.72 -3.89 7.91
C PHE A 284 5.28 -2.53 8.33
N CYS A 285 4.58 -1.45 8.00
CA CYS A 285 4.94 -0.09 8.39
C CYS A 285 5.04 0.04 9.92
N SER A 286 4.05 -0.46 10.67
CA SER A 286 4.09 -0.43 12.14
C SER A 286 5.26 -1.24 12.70
N ARG A 287 5.60 -2.39 12.11
CA ARG A 287 6.77 -3.18 12.54
C ARG A 287 8.08 -2.45 12.28
N LEU A 288 8.22 -1.81 11.11
CA LEU A 288 9.38 -0.98 10.80
C LEU A 288 9.49 0.20 11.77
N GLN A 289 8.39 0.92 12.02
CA GLN A 289 8.34 2.02 12.98
C GLN A 289 8.74 1.57 14.39
N ASN A 290 8.15 0.48 14.91
CA ASN A 290 8.50 -0.05 16.22
C ASN A 290 9.99 -0.42 16.31
N ARG A 291 10.55 -1.03 15.25
CA ARG A 291 11.99 -1.33 15.19
C ARG A 291 12.84 -0.07 15.21
N MET A 292 12.41 1.00 14.55
CA MET A 292 13.10 2.29 14.58
C MET A 292 13.02 2.93 15.96
N GLU A 293 11.86 2.88 16.62
CA GLU A 293 11.74 3.35 18.01
C GLU A 293 12.68 2.61 18.95
N GLU A 294 12.76 1.28 18.83
CA GLU A 294 13.70 0.46 19.60
C GLU A 294 15.15 0.83 19.31
N THR A 295 15.50 1.06 18.03
CA THR A 295 16.84 1.47 17.61
C THR A 295 17.21 2.84 18.17
N VAL A 296 16.29 3.82 18.12
CA VAL A 296 16.48 5.15 18.72
C VAL A 296 16.67 5.04 20.24
N ARG A 297 15.82 4.26 20.93
CA ARG A 297 15.98 4.02 22.39
C ARG A 297 17.30 3.31 22.70
N PHE A 298 17.78 2.45 21.82
CA PHE A 298 19.08 1.79 21.99
C PHE A 298 20.23 2.79 21.85
N ILE A 299 20.22 3.66 20.83
CA ILE A 299 21.21 4.74 20.68
C ILE A 299 21.20 5.64 21.93
N ASP A 300 20.02 6.07 22.35
CA ASP A 300 19.80 6.93 23.52
C ASP A 300 20.26 6.28 24.84
N ARG A 301 20.19 4.95 24.97
CA ARG A 301 20.69 4.25 26.16
C ARG A 301 22.20 3.98 26.13
N THR A 302 22.76 3.73 24.95
CA THR A 302 24.13 3.19 24.82
C THR A 302 25.16 4.30 24.62
N MET A 303 24.79 5.41 23.98
CA MET A 303 25.72 6.52 23.69
C MET A 303 25.97 7.46 24.89
N PRO A 304 24.98 7.87 25.70
CA PRO A 304 25.23 8.70 26.88
C PRO A 304 25.91 7.89 27.98
N GLY A 305 25.66 6.58 28.08
CA GLY A 305 26.15 5.77 29.18
C GLY A 305 27.68 5.65 29.25
N ILE A 306 28.37 5.50 28.12
CA ILE A 306 29.84 5.33 28.11
C ILE A 306 30.54 6.69 28.17
N SER A 307 30.09 7.67 27.39
CA SER A 307 30.66 9.02 27.42
C SER A 307 30.41 9.70 28.77
N ASN A 308 29.20 9.63 29.33
CA ASN A 308 28.95 10.22 30.65
C ASN A 308 29.67 9.43 31.74
N ARG A 309 29.78 8.10 31.66
CA ARG A 309 30.64 7.35 32.61
C ARG A 309 32.10 7.74 32.50
N LEU A 310 32.65 7.94 31.29
CA LEU A 310 34.03 8.39 31.10
C LEU A 310 34.22 9.82 31.59
N VAL A 311 33.25 10.71 31.35
CA VAL A 311 33.27 12.08 31.86
C VAL A 311 33.17 12.07 33.39
N ASP A 312 32.28 11.30 33.99
CA ASP A 312 32.18 11.12 35.45
C ASP A 312 33.48 10.55 36.02
N LEU A 313 34.11 9.58 35.35
CA LEU A 313 35.40 9.00 35.74
C LEU A 313 36.50 10.08 35.70
N LEU A 314 36.62 10.81 34.60
CA LEU A 314 37.59 11.90 34.43
C LEU A 314 37.36 13.04 35.42
N SER A 315 36.10 13.40 35.69
CA SER A 315 35.72 14.39 36.70
C SER A 315 35.99 13.90 38.12
N SER A 316 35.90 12.60 38.40
CA SER A 316 36.27 12.00 39.69
C SER A 316 37.79 11.87 39.88
N LEU A 317 38.55 11.71 38.79
CA LEU A 317 40.01 11.70 38.76
C LEU A 317 40.62 13.10 38.88
N GLY A 318 39.95 14.12 38.35
CA GLY A 318 40.38 15.52 38.42
C GLY A 318 40.82 16.00 39.82
N PRO A 319 40.01 15.81 40.88
CA PRO A 319 40.39 16.24 42.23
C PRO A 319 41.46 15.36 42.89
N VAL A 320 41.64 14.10 42.44
CA VAL A 320 42.69 13.19 42.94
C VAL A 320 44.07 13.55 42.36
N LEU A 321 44.11 14.19 41.19
CA LEU A 321 45.32 14.64 40.50
C LEU A 321 45.83 16.03 40.94
N GLN A 322 45.12 16.71 41.84
CA GLN A 322 45.47 18.07 42.32
C GLN A 322 46.29 18.08 43.61
N ASP A 323 46.47 16.93 44.27
CA ASP A 323 47.35 16.78 45.42
C ASP A 323 48.71 16.27 44.91
N ASP A 324 49.79 17.05 45.08
CA ASP A 324 51.18 16.72 44.72
C ASP A 324 51.78 15.56 45.57
N GLY A 325 50.93 14.70 46.15
CA GLY A 325 51.34 13.47 46.78
C GLY A 325 51.51 12.37 45.74
N ASP A 326 52.38 11.38 46.03
CA ASP A 326 52.55 10.19 45.19
C ASP A 326 51.19 9.70 44.69
N LEU A 327 51.02 9.68 43.37
CA LEU A 327 49.87 9.08 42.72
C LEU A 327 49.66 7.71 43.39
N PRO A 328 48.47 7.40 43.95
CA PRO A 328 48.20 6.04 44.40
C PRO A 328 48.54 5.13 43.23
N ASP A 329 49.21 3.99 43.45
CA ASP A 329 49.74 3.12 42.40
C ASP A 329 48.61 2.73 41.42
N ILE A 330 48.40 3.56 40.39
CA ILE A 330 47.36 3.36 39.40
C ILE A 330 47.90 2.21 38.57
N PRO A 331 47.23 1.04 38.54
CA PRO A 331 47.67 -0.05 37.70
C PRO A 331 47.79 0.52 36.30
N GLY A 332 49.00 0.47 35.74
CA GLY A 332 49.35 1.14 34.49
C GLY A 332 48.35 0.85 33.37
N PRO A 333 48.36 1.66 32.29
CA PRO A 333 47.38 1.54 31.21
C PRO A 333 47.28 0.07 30.81
N LEU A 334 46.04 -0.44 30.70
CA LEU A 334 45.70 -1.77 30.18
C LEU A 334 46.11 -1.89 28.71
N LEU A 335 47.38 -1.62 28.42
CA LEU A 335 48.04 -1.91 27.17
C LEU A 335 48.52 -3.35 27.30
N SER A 336 47.71 -4.22 26.70
CA SER A 336 48.21 -5.33 25.91
C SER A 336 49.29 -6.17 26.59
N ASN A 337 48.90 -6.97 27.58
CA ASN A 337 49.54 -8.25 27.75
C ASN A 337 48.51 -9.36 27.66
N GLN A 338 48.72 -10.18 26.64
CA GLN A 338 47.95 -11.34 26.24
C GLN A 338 47.95 -12.42 27.32
N THR A 339 47.22 -12.19 28.40
CA THR A 339 46.79 -13.27 29.28
C THR A 339 45.29 -13.30 29.22
N LYS A 340 44.75 -14.41 28.69
CA LYS A 340 43.34 -14.73 28.83
C LYS A 340 43.05 -14.86 30.32
N VAL A 341 42.69 -13.76 30.97
CA VAL A 341 42.15 -13.81 32.32
C VAL A 341 40.78 -14.45 32.17
N LEU A 342 40.73 -15.77 32.38
CA LEU A 342 39.49 -16.48 32.64
C LEU A 342 38.90 -15.86 33.90
N SER A 343 38.04 -14.87 33.70
CA SER A 343 37.24 -14.30 34.76
C SER A 343 36.14 -15.32 35.13
N PRO A 344 35.71 -15.40 36.39
CA PRO A 344 34.53 -16.20 36.77
C PRO A 344 33.28 -15.87 35.94
N PHE A 345 33.23 -14.65 35.38
CA PHE A 345 32.16 -14.17 34.49
C PHE A 345 32.37 -14.54 33.01
N SER A 346 33.53 -15.08 32.63
CA SER A 346 33.83 -15.56 31.27
C SER A 346 33.34 -16.99 31.03
N LEU A 347 32.91 -17.69 32.08
CA LEU A 347 32.26 -18.98 31.94
C LEU A 347 30.82 -18.80 31.45
N TYR A 348 30.39 -19.69 30.56
CA TYR A 348 29.01 -19.73 30.09
C TYR A 348 28.04 -19.81 31.27
N SER A 349 27.27 -18.73 31.50
CA SER A 349 26.23 -18.74 32.53
C SER A 349 25.05 -19.59 32.05
N PRO A 350 24.62 -20.61 32.81
CA PRO A 350 23.50 -21.45 32.44
C PRO A 350 22.25 -20.59 32.28
N ARG A 351 21.46 -20.84 31.23
CA ARG A 351 20.25 -20.07 30.94
C ARG A 351 19.31 -20.10 32.15
N GLY A 352 19.23 -18.99 32.88
CA GLY A 352 18.34 -18.83 34.01
C GLY A 352 16.89 -19.01 33.58
N ARG A 353 16.11 -19.74 34.38
CA ARG A 353 14.67 -19.89 34.17
C ARG A 353 14.05 -18.49 34.26
N LYS A 354 13.38 -18.03 33.19
CA LYS A 354 12.67 -16.73 33.17
C LYS A 354 11.79 -16.61 34.42
N GLU A 355 12.15 -15.71 35.32
CA GLU A 355 11.28 -15.36 36.44
C GLU A 355 10.04 -14.66 35.90
N LYS A 356 8.87 -15.04 36.44
CA LYS A 356 7.65 -14.30 36.14
C LYS A 356 7.85 -12.88 36.66
N PRO A 357 7.57 -11.84 35.85
CA PRO A 357 7.75 -10.46 36.28
C PRO A 357 6.97 -10.24 37.58
N ALA A 358 7.62 -9.62 38.56
CA ALA A 358 7.00 -9.31 39.85
C ALA A 358 5.73 -8.49 39.63
N ALA A 359 4.69 -8.79 40.39
CA ALA A 359 3.43 -8.06 40.32
C ALA A 359 3.69 -6.58 40.63
N GLN A 360 3.61 -5.72 39.60
CA GLN A 360 3.69 -4.29 39.81
C GLN A 360 2.43 -3.82 40.52
N VAL A 361 2.61 -3.12 41.64
CA VAL A 361 1.51 -2.43 42.31
C VAL A 361 1.06 -1.29 41.40
N LEU A 362 -0.11 -1.46 40.78
CA LEU A 362 -0.74 -0.46 39.92
C LEU A 362 -0.92 0.83 40.73
N ARG A 363 -0.13 1.87 40.44
CA ARG A 363 -0.37 3.20 40.99
C ARG A 363 -1.62 3.78 40.31
N PRO A 364 -2.73 4.02 41.03
CA PRO A 364 -3.93 4.56 40.42
C PRO A 364 -3.62 5.98 39.93
N LYS A 365 -3.59 6.16 38.60
CA LYS A 365 -3.54 7.49 38.00
C LYS A 365 -4.86 8.18 38.33
N SER A 366 -4.83 9.32 39.04
CA SER A 366 -6.04 10.08 39.35
C SER A 366 -6.67 10.56 38.03
N VAL A 367 -7.75 9.92 37.63
CA VAL A 367 -8.50 10.31 36.43
C VAL A 367 -9.22 11.61 36.75
N ASN A 368 -9.01 12.64 35.93
CA ASN A 368 -9.70 13.93 36.05
C ASN A 368 -11.23 13.68 36.23
N PRO A 369 -11.88 14.31 37.24
CA PRO A 369 -13.29 14.10 37.56
C PRO A 369 -14.22 14.34 36.36
N GLU A 370 -13.90 15.31 35.49
CA GLU A 370 -14.69 15.61 34.30
C GLU A 370 -14.65 14.48 33.26
N VAL A 371 -13.47 13.89 33.07
CA VAL A 371 -13.29 12.73 32.17
C VAL A 371 -14.04 11.52 32.70
N LYS A 372 -14.07 11.34 34.03
CA LYS A 372 -14.83 10.27 34.68
C LYS A 372 -16.33 10.46 34.47
N LEU A 373 -16.84 11.68 34.70
CA LEU A 373 -18.24 12.03 34.49
C LEU A 373 -18.66 11.85 33.03
N ARG A 374 -17.85 12.34 32.08
CA ARG A 374 -18.10 12.16 30.64
C ARG A 374 -18.17 10.68 30.25
N LYS A 375 -17.22 9.86 30.72
CA LYS A 375 -17.24 8.41 30.48
C LYS A 375 -18.45 7.73 31.11
N GLU A 376 -18.94 8.23 32.24
CA GLU A 376 -20.15 7.72 32.88
C GLU A 376 -21.41 8.09 32.09
N LEU A 377 -21.53 9.33 31.63
CA LEU A 377 -22.63 9.79 30.79
C LEU A 377 -22.70 9.01 29.47
N ILE A 378 -21.55 8.80 28.82
CA ILE A 378 -21.46 7.97 27.60
C ILE A 378 -21.88 6.53 27.91
N ARG A 379 -21.42 5.93 29.02
CA ARG A 379 -21.86 4.59 29.44
C ARG A 379 -23.35 4.53 29.70
N ARG A 380 -23.93 5.52 30.37
CA ARG A 380 -25.39 5.60 30.61
C ARG A 380 -26.16 5.70 29.29
N PHE A 381 -25.70 6.54 28.35
CA PHE A 381 -26.30 6.66 27.02
C PHE A 381 -26.20 5.36 26.21
N MET A 382 -25.02 4.74 26.15
CA MET A 382 -24.83 3.47 25.45
C MET A 382 -25.65 2.34 26.09
N LYS A 383 -25.78 2.32 27.42
CA LYS A 383 -26.64 1.35 28.14
C LYS A 383 -28.13 1.56 27.86
N LYS A 384 -28.58 2.80 27.59
CA LYS A 384 -29.96 3.07 27.13
C LYS A 384 -30.18 2.58 25.69
N ARG A 385 -29.17 2.70 24.83
CA ARG A 385 -29.20 2.18 23.43
C ARG A 385 -28.96 0.68 23.31
N ALA A 386 -28.43 0.03 24.34
CA ALA A 386 -28.13 -1.38 24.32
C ALA A 386 -29.39 -2.23 24.21
N PHE A 387 -29.34 -3.20 23.29
CA PHE A 387 -30.40 -4.15 23.07
C PHE A 387 -30.41 -5.21 24.19
N GLU A 388 -31.42 -5.15 25.06
CA GLU A 388 -31.58 -6.08 26.18
C GLU A 388 -33.01 -6.67 26.17
N PRO A 389 -33.21 -7.97 25.89
CA PRO A 389 -34.56 -8.50 25.68
C PRO A 389 -35.45 -8.48 26.94
N HIS A 390 -34.87 -8.49 28.14
CA HIS A 390 -35.64 -8.35 29.38
C HIS A 390 -36.33 -6.97 29.49
N ARG A 391 -35.74 -5.89 28.94
CA ARG A 391 -36.36 -4.56 28.94
C ARG A 391 -37.57 -4.50 28.02
N VAL A 392 -37.50 -5.18 26.87
CA VAL A 392 -38.63 -5.31 25.94
C VAL A 392 -39.79 -6.05 26.63
N VAL A 393 -39.50 -7.11 27.38
CA VAL A 393 -40.52 -7.84 28.16
C VAL A 393 -41.13 -6.95 29.25
N MET A 394 -40.32 -6.21 30.02
CA MET A 394 -40.84 -5.27 31.03
C MET A 394 -41.71 -4.16 30.42
N TYR A 395 -41.32 -3.65 29.26
CA TYR A 395 -42.11 -2.67 28.50
C TYR A 395 -43.45 -3.26 28.06
N LEU A 396 -43.46 -4.49 27.53
CA LEU A 396 -44.68 -5.21 27.16
C LEU A 396 -45.57 -5.50 28.37
N ASP A 397 -44.99 -5.94 29.49
CA ASP A 397 -45.73 -6.20 30.74
C ASP A 397 -46.41 -4.92 31.26
N ARG A 398 -45.70 -3.80 31.25
CA ARG A 398 -46.22 -2.48 31.69
C ARG A 398 -47.33 -1.97 30.78
N GLN A 399 -47.16 -2.05 29.47
CA GLN A 399 -48.11 -1.50 28.49
C GLN A 399 -49.34 -2.39 28.30
N MET A 400 -49.18 -3.71 28.30
CA MET A 400 -50.31 -4.63 28.13
C MET A 400 -51.09 -4.86 29.43
N GLY A 401 -50.47 -4.75 30.60
CA GLY A 401 -51.12 -4.96 31.90
C GLY A 401 -51.80 -6.34 31.97
N ALA A 402 -53.13 -6.36 32.11
CA ALA A 402 -53.96 -7.58 32.09
C ALA A 402 -54.47 -7.97 30.68
N ARG A 403 -54.26 -7.15 29.65
CA ARG A 403 -54.74 -7.39 28.29
C ARG A 403 -53.99 -8.55 27.64
N THR A 404 -54.71 -9.35 26.87
CA THR A 404 -54.17 -10.50 26.16
C THR A 404 -53.69 -10.17 24.75
N VAL A 405 -54.21 -9.11 24.13
CA VAL A 405 -53.87 -8.68 22.77
C VAL A 405 -53.79 -7.16 22.73
N MET A 406 -52.80 -6.62 22.03
CA MET A 406 -52.61 -5.18 21.86
C MET A 406 -52.01 -4.87 20.49
N SER A 407 -52.58 -3.89 19.78
CA SER A 407 -52.09 -3.40 18.49
C SER A 407 -50.94 -2.41 18.66
N ALA A 408 -50.04 -2.30 17.67
CA ALA A 408 -48.91 -1.37 17.69
C ALA A 408 -49.34 0.10 17.88
N SER A 409 -50.51 0.49 17.39
CA SER A 409 -51.05 1.85 17.51
C SER A 409 -51.49 2.22 18.94
N GLU A 410 -51.68 1.23 19.81
CA GLU A 410 -52.16 1.45 21.19
C GLU A 410 -51.01 1.64 22.19
N PHE A 411 -49.75 1.44 21.76
CA PHE A 411 -48.60 1.56 22.66
C PHE A 411 -48.23 3.02 22.88
N GLU A 412 -48.09 3.40 24.15
CA GLU A 412 -47.58 4.70 24.53
C GLU A 412 -46.04 4.70 24.61
N ILE A 413 -45.43 5.72 23.99
CA ILE A 413 -43.99 5.93 23.96
C ILE A 413 -43.69 7.25 24.67
N LEU A 414 -43.27 7.16 25.94
CA LEU A 414 -43.02 8.33 26.79
C LEU A 414 -41.52 8.60 26.97
N THR A 415 -40.67 7.58 26.85
CA THR A 415 -39.23 7.69 27.06
C THR A 415 -38.42 7.11 25.89
N VAL A 416 -37.14 7.49 25.80
CA VAL A 416 -36.21 6.93 24.80
C VAL A 416 -36.08 5.41 24.96
N ASP A 417 -36.13 4.90 26.20
CA ASP A 417 -36.08 3.48 26.48
C ASP A 417 -37.36 2.75 25.99
N ASP A 418 -38.52 3.42 26.06
CA ASP A 418 -39.78 2.92 25.50
C ASP A 418 -39.74 2.88 23.97
N LEU A 419 -39.20 3.94 23.34
CA LEU A 419 -39.07 4.00 21.88
C LEU A 419 -38.19 2.85 21.36
N ILE A 420 -37.05 2.63 22.02
CA ILE A 420 -36.15 1.53 21.67
C ILE A 420 -36.86 0.20 21.91
N SER A 421 -37.48 0.01 23.07
CA SER A 421 -38.20 -1.23 23.38
C SER A 421 -39.30 -1.52 22.35
N PHE A 422 -40.08 -0.51 21.97
CA PHE A 422 -41.13 -0.58 20.95
C PHE A 422 -40.59 -1.03 19.58
N LEU A 423 -39.48 -0.44 19.13
CA LEU A 423 -38.85 -0.82 17.87
C LEU A 423 -38.38 -2.28 17.85
N LEU A 424 -37.93 -2.78 19.00
CA LEU A 424 -37.37 -4.11 19.16
C LEU A 424 -38.42 -5.21 19.31
N ILE A 425 -39.69 -4.89 19.62
CA ILE A 425 -40.78 -5.88 19.71
C ILE A 425 -40.89 -6.71 18.42
N ARG A 426 -40.73 -6.09 17.25
CA ARG A 426 -40.81 -6.78 15.94
C ARG A 426 -39.68 -7.80 15.71
N HIS A 427 -38.60 -7.68 16.48
CA HIS A 427 -37.46 -8.57 16.46
C HIS A 427 -37.53 -9.66 17.54
N LEU A 428 -38.50 -9.59 18.45
CA LEU A 428 -38.74 -10.56 19.52
C LEU A 428 -38.78 -12.03 19.02
N PRO A 429 -39.40 -12.37 17.86
CA PRO A 429 -39.37 -13.73 17.32
C PRO A 429 -37.97 -14.28 17.01
N LYS A 430 -37.02 -13.41 16.63
CA LYS A 430 -35.63 -13.80 16.36
C LYS A 430 -34.82 -14.00 17.66
N MET A 431 -35.36 -13.57 18.81
CA MET A 431 -34.67 -13.66 20.10
C MET A 431 -34.90 -15.00 20.82
N TYR A 432 -35.82 -15.84 20.34
CA TYR A 432 -36.18 -17.12 20.96
C TYR A 432 -35.06 -18.16 21.04
N GLY A 433 -33.98 -18.00 20.28
CA GLY A 433 -32.85 -18.93 20.24
C GLY A 433 -31.77 -18.75 21.33
N ARG A 434 -31.82 -17.69 22.16
CA ARG A 434 -30.74 -17.33 23.11
C ARG A 434 -31.09 -17.49 24.61
N GLY A 435 -31.95 -18.46 24.96
CA GLY A 435 -32.09 -18.91 26.36
C GLY A 435 -32.72 -17.93 27.37
N GLN A 436 -33.43 -16.88 26.94
CA GLN A 436 -34.09 -15.95 27.86
C GLN A 436 -35.54 -16.39 28.17
N PHE A 437 -35.75 -16.87 29.40
CA PHE A 437 -36.95 -17.60 29.84
C PHE A 437 -38.28 -16.84 29.77
N LYS A 438 -38.30 -15.50 29.83
CA LYS A 438 -39.56 -14.71 29.82
C LYS A 438 -39.99 -14.19 28.45
N ALA A 439 -39.10 -14.17 27.46
CA ALA A 439 -39.46 -13.72 26.11
C ALA A 439 -40.55 -14.61 25.50
N LYS A 440 -40.61 -15.91 25.87
CA LYS A 440 -41.57 -16.90 25.35
C LYS A 440 -43.03 -16.61 25.69
N ALA A 441 -43.32 -15.66 26.57
CA ALA A 441 -44.67 -15.30 27.01
C ALA A 441 -45.46 -14.46 25.99
N TYR A 442 -44.82 -13.94 24.94
CA TYR A 442 -45.46 -13.05 23.96
C TYR A 442 -45.29 -13.56 22.53
N SER A 443 -46.29 -13.41 21.67
CA SER A 443 -46.18 -13.63 20.22
C SER A 443 -46.45 -12.34 19.47
N VAL A 444 -45.68 -12.10 18.42
CA VAL A 444 -45.80 -10.88 17.60
C VAL A 444 -46.16 -11.26 16.17
N ARG A 445 -47.30 -10.78 15.70
CA ARG A 445 -47.78 -10.97 14.32
C ARG A 445 -47.62 -9.66 13.55
N ARG A 446 -46.93 -9.70 12.41
CA ARG A 446 -46.74 -8.50 11.57
C ARG A 446 -47.95 -8.29 10.67
N LYS A 447 -48.33 -7.04 10.47
CA LYS A 447 -49.32 -6.59 9.48
C LYS A 447 -48.61 -5.78 8.38
N LYS A 448 -49.22 -5.70 7.20
CA LYS A 448 -48.66 -4.98 6.04
C LYS A 448 -48.87 -3.46 6.13
N ASP A 449 -49.84 -3.03 6.92
CA ASP A 449 -50.16 -1.61 7.11
C ASP A 449 -49.05 -0.90 7.90
N LEU A 450 -49.00 0.42 7.79
CA LEU A 450 -48.08 1.26 8.56
C LEU A 450 -48.80 1.80 9.80
N VAL A 451 -48.08 1.87 10.91
CA VAL A 451 -48.49 2.63 12.10
C VAL A 451 -47.58 3.83 12.21
N GLN A 452 -48.21 5.01 12.27
CA GLN A 452 -47.55 6.25 12.59
C GLN A 452 -47.82 6.57 14.05
N THR A 453 -46.75 6.58 14.83
CA THR A 453 -46.74 7.13 16.19
C THR A 453 -46.13 8.53 16.15
N ASP A 454 -46.25 9.30 17.23
CA ASP A 454 -45.68 10.66 17.34
C ASP A 454 -44.16 10.70 17.09
N TRP A 455 -43.47 9.56 17.21
CA TRP A 455 -42.02 9.47 17.13
C TRP A 455 -41.50 8.69 15.90
N ILE A 456 -42.29 7.75 15.35
CA ILE A 456 -41.83 6.89 14.26
C ILE A 456 -42.98 6.32 13.40
N SER A 457 -42.72 6.20 12.10
CA SER A 457 -43.54 5.44 11.16
C SER A 457 -42.94 4.07 10.92
N CYS A 458 -43.70 3.00 11.19
CA CYS A 458 -43.19 1.64 11.07
C CYS A 458 -44.28 0.62 10.67
N PRO A 459 -43.93 -0.51 10.02
CA PRO A 459 -44.86 -1.60 9.76
C PRO A 459 -45.58 -2.08 11.02
N ASN A 460 -46.91 -2.16 10.92
CA ASN A 460 -47.82 -2.50 12.00
C ASN A 460 -47.58 -3.92 12.52
N PHE A 461 -47.86 -4.14 13.80
CA PHE A 461 -47.78 -5.44 14.44
C PHE A 461 -48.81 -5.56 15.55
N ILE A 462 -49.19 -6.80 15.86
CA ILE A 462 -50.03 -7.14 17.01
C ILE A 462 -49.21 -8.00 17.96
N VAL A 463 -49.26 -7.68 19.24
CA VAL A 463 -48.68 -8.48 20.31
C VAL A 463 -49.78 -9.24 21.02
N GLU A 464 -49.60 -10.54 21.16
CA GLU A 464 -50.51 -11.45 21.87
C GLU A 464 -49.75 -12.08 23.04
N ARG A 465 -50.30 -12.00 24.26
CA ARG A 465 -49.77 -12.73 25.42
C ARG A 465 -50.17 -14.19 25.28
N ARG A 466 -49.18 -15.09 25.24
CA ARG A 466 -49.43 -16.53 25.24
C ARG A 466 -49.95 -16.92 26.62
N LYS A 467 -51.12 -17.55 26.68
CA LYS A 467 -51.56 -18.24 27.89
C LYS A 467 -50.52 -19.32 28.19
N ASN A 468 -49.87 -19.25 29.35
CA ASN A 468 -48.95 -20.31 29.75
C ASN A 468 -49.69 -21.65 29.76
N ALA A 469 -49.04 -22.68 29.21
CA ALA A 469 -49.14 -24.02 29.75
C ALA A 469 -48.32 -24.08 31.05
#